data_AF-A0A1Q3ZZP3-F1
#
_entry.id   AF-A0A1Q3ZZP3-F1
#
_cell.length_a   1.000
_cell.length_b   1.000
_cell.length_c   1.000
_cell.angle_alpha   90.00
_cell.angle_beta   90.00
_cell.angle_gamma   90.00
#
_symmetry.space_group_name_H-M   'P 1'
#
loop_
_entity.id
_entity.type
_entity.pdbx_description
1 polymer ?
#
loop_
_entity_poly.entity_id
_entity_poly.type
_entity_poly.pdbx_seq_one_letter_code
_entity_poly.pdbx_strand_id
1 'polypeptide(L)'
;MARKVIDEPSEDVVANAKRERAERKNPFARIALFIRQVIAELRKVVTPTRRELFSFTGVVLVFVLIMMGLVWGLDQLFSWLVTWAFGDASFGG
;
A
#
# COMPACT_ATOMS: atom_id res chain seq x y z
N MET A 1 22.87 72.57 -14.82
CA MET A 1 23.23 71.20 -15.26
C MET A 1 22.58 70.22 -14.30
N ALA A 2 21.52 69.54 -14.74
CA ALA A 2 20.74 68.59 -13.93
C ALA A 2 21.32 67.18 -14.07
N ARG A 3 21.32 66.38 -12.99
CA ARG A 3 20.41 65.23 -12.82
C ARG A 3 20.90 64.31 -11.68
N LYS A 4 19.98 64.09 -10.73
CA LYS A 4 19.82 63.03 -9.73
C LYS A 4 20.91 61.94 -9.69
N VAL A 5 21.71 61.99 -8.63
CA VAL A 5 22.39 60.85 -8.03
C VAL A 5 21.54 60.43 -6.83
N ILE A 6 20.56 59.55 -7.05
CA ILE A 6 19.81 58.92 -5.96
C ILE A 6 19.63 57.44 -6.36
N ASP A 7 20.53 56.63 -5.81
CA ASP A 7 20.23 55.43 -5.03
C ASP A 7 19.08 54.53 -5.53
N GLU A 8 19.39 53.46 -6.29
CA GLU A 8 18.49 52.30 -6.41
C GLU A 8 19.21 51.00 -6.82
N PRO A 9 19.93 50.34 -5.89
CA PRO A 9 20.33 48.93 -6.03
C PRO A 9 19.49 47.98 -5.12
N SER A 10 18.48 48.49 -4.40
CA SER A 10 17.73 47.74 -3.38
C SER A 10 16.35 47.24 -3.80
N GLU A 11 15.69 47.83 -4.81
CA GLU A 11 14.37 47.37 -5.25
C GLU A 11 14.41 45.94 -5.78
N ASP A 12 15.42 45.62 -6.60
CA ASP A 12 15.58 44.31 -7.23
C ASP A 12 15.84 43.21 -6.19
N VAL A 13 16.65 43.51 -5.17
CA VAL A 13 17.00 42.59 -4.09
C VAL A 13 15.79 42.35 -3.18
N VAL A 14 15.01 43.40 -2.90
CA VAL A 14 13.79 43.31 -2.09
C VAL A 14 12.66 42.61 -2.86
N ALA A 15 12.56 42.84 -4.18
CA ALA A 15 11.62 42.16 -5.06
C ALA A 15 11.94 40.66 -5.16
N ASN A 16 13.21 40.31 -5.31
CA ASN A 16 13.67 38.92 -5.30
C ASN A 16 13.43 38.26 -3.94
N ALA A 17 13.75 38.92 -2.82
CA ALA A 17 13.49 38.40 -1.48
C ALA A 17 11.99 38.23 -1.15
N LYS A 18 11.11 39.10 -1.68
CA LYS A 18 9.65 38.96 -1.55
C LYS A 18 9.11 37.81 -2.40
N ARG A 19 9.61 37.62 -3.62
CA ARG A 19 9.29 36.47 -4.48
C ARG A 19 9.74 35.16 -3.83
N GLU A 20 10.96 35.14 -3.28
CA GLU A 20 11.51 33.99 -2.56
C GLU A 20 10.72 33.69 -1.28
N ARG A 21 10.26 34.71 -0.52
CA ARG A 21 9.35 34.53 0.63
C ARG A 21 7.95 34.05 0.22
N ALA A 22 7.44 34.48 -0.93
CA ALA A 22 6.14 34.05 -1.45
C ALA A 22 6.20 32.58 -1.95
N GLU A 23 7.30 32.17 -2.58
CA GLU A 23 7.56 30.78 -2.95
C GLU A 23 7.73 29.88 -1.70
N ARG A 24 8.39 30.37 -0.65
CA ARG A 24 8.53 29.64 0.63
C ARG A 24 7.20 29.37 1.35
N LYS A 25 6.11 30.05 0.98
CA LYS A 25 4.75 29.85 1.53
C LYS A 25 3.90 28.87 0.72
N ASN A 26 4.44 28.16 -0.26
CA ASN A 26 3.63 27.35 -1.16
C ASN A 26 3.28 25.97 -0.53
N PRO A 27 2.03 25.73 -0.04
CA PRO A 27 1.65 24.45 0.55
C PRO A 27 1.78 23.29 -0.45
N PHE A 28 1.64 23.58 -1.75
CA PHE A 28 1.88 22.62 -2.82
C PHE A 28 3.34 22.15 -2.89
N ALA A 29 4.30 23.02 -2.57
CA ALA A 29 5.70 22.63 -2.51
C ALA A 29 5.98 21.64 -1.37
N ARG A 30 5.25 21.76 -0.25
CA ARG A 30 5.33 20.81 0.88
C ARG A 30 4.77 19.44 0.50
N ILE A 31 3.63 19.42 -0.19
CA ILE A 31 3.02 18.17 -0.69
C ILE A 31 3.94 17.50 -1.72
N ALA A 32 4.53 18.27 -2.64
CA ALA A 32 5.48 17.74 -3.62
C ALA A 32 6.74 17.13 -2.95
N LEU A 33 7.25 17.78 -1.89
CA LEU A 33 8.34 17.24 -1.07
C LEU A 33 7.94 15.93 -0.38
N PHE A 34 6.75 15.88 0.21
CA PHE A 34 6.22 14.68 0.86
C PHE A 34 6.09 13.50 -0.11
N ILE A 35 5.52 13.71 -1.30
CA ILE A 35 5.40 12.66 -2.32
C ILE A 35 6.79 12.17 -2.78
N ARG A 36 7.75 13.09 -2.95
CA ARG A 36 9.14 12.71 -3.27
C ARG A 36 9.77 11.86 -2.17
N GLN A 37 9.47 12.14 -0.90
CA GLN A 37 9.92 11.33 0.24
C GLN A 37 9.26 9.95 0.25
N VAL A 38 7.93 9.86 0.05
CA VAL A 38 7.21 8.58 -0.03
C VAL A 38 7.79 7.69 -1.13
N ILE A 39 8.02 8.24 -2.33
CA ILE A 39 8.63 7.48 -3.43
C ILE A 39 10.05 7.03 -3.06
N ALA A 40 10.84 7.89 -2.41
CA ALA A 40 12.18 7.52 -1.95
C ALA A 40 12.15 6.39 -0.91
N GLU A 41 11.14 6.36 -0.03
CA GLU A 41 10.95 5.29 0.95
C GLU A 41 10.43 4.00 0.31
N LEU A 42 9.48 4.10 -0.63
CA LEU A 42 8.98 2.96 -1.39
C LEU A 42 10.08 2.27 -2.20
N ARG A 43 11.09 3.02 -2.67
CA ARG A 43 12.28 2.44 -3.33
C ARG A 43 13.15 1.60 -2.38
N LYS A 44 13.01 1.77 -1.06
CA LYS A 44 13.69 0.93 -0.06
C LYS A 44 12.93 -0.36 0.24
N VAL A 45 11.70 -0.48 -0.25
CA VAL A 45 10.97 -1.76 -0.17
C VAL A 45 11.67 -2.72 -1.11
N VAL A 46 12.38 -3.67 -0.52
CA VAL A 46 13.01 -4.76 -1.25
C VAL A 46 11.92 -5.55 -1.98
N THR A 47 12.03 -5.59 -3.30
CA THR A 47 11.15 -6.41 -4.12
C THR A 47 11.56 -7.87 -3.96
N PRO A 48 10.60 -8.77 -3.66
CA PRO A 48 10.93 -10.15 -3.33
C PRO A 48 11.54 -10.85 -4.54
N THR A 49 12.48 -11.75 -4.28
CA THR A 49 13.01 -12.61 -5.34
C THR A 49 11.93 -13.59 -5.82
N ARG A 50 11.98 -14.01 -7.09
CA ARG A 50 10.99 -14.99 -7.63
C ARG A 50 10.91 -16.26 -6.77
N ARG A 51 12.03 -16.66 -6.16
CA ARG A 51 12.14 -17.84 -5.29
C ARG A 51 11.35 -17.68 -3.97
N GLU A 52 11.38 -16.49 -3.37
CA GLU A 52 10.57 -16.18 -2.18
C GLU A 52 9.08 -16.21 -2.53
N LEU A 53 8.70 -15.66 -3.69
CA LEU A 53 7.31 -15.65 -4.13
C LEU A 53 6.75 -17.08 -4.26
N PHE A 54 7.48 -17.98 -4.92
CA PHE A 54 7.09 -19.39 -5.02
C PHE A 54 7.03 -20.09 -3.65
N SER A 55 7.91 -19.73 -2.72
CA SER A 55 7.89 -20.30 -1.37
C SER A 55 6.63 -19.88 -0.61
N PHE A 56 6.26 -18.60 -0.65
CA PHE A 56 5.05 -18.10 -0.02
C PHE A 56 3.78 -18.68 -0.66
N THR A 57 3.70 -18.70 -1.99
CA THR A 57 2.56 -19.32 -2.68
C THR A 57 2.49 -20.82 -2.41
N GLY A 58 3.63 -21.51 -2.35
CA GLY A 58 3.69 -22.94 -2.04
C GLY A 58 3.17 -23.26 -0.63
N VAL A 59 3.56 -22.49 0.38
CA VAL A 59 3.04 -22.64 1.76
C VAL A 59 1.52 -22.47 1.79
N VAL A 60 0.98 -21.46 1.11
CA VAL A 60 -0.46 -21.23 1.04
C VAL A 60 -1.18 -22.40 0.36
N LEU A 61 -0.65 -22.91 -0.75
CA LEU A 61 -1.23 -24.06 -1.45
C LEU A 61 -1.27 -25.31 -0.56
N VAL A 62 -0.19 -25.62 0.15
CA VAL A 62 -0.15 -26.75 1.09
C VAL A 62 -1.20 -26.57 2.20
N PHE A 63 -1.30 -25.37 2.77
CA PHE A 63 -2.30 -25.07 3.79
C PHE A 63 -3.74 -25.26 3.27
N VAL A 64 -4.05 -24.77 2.07
CA VAL A 64 -5.37 -24.95 1.44
C VAL A 64 -5.69 -26.43 1.22
N LEU A 65 -4.72 -27.23 0.75
CA LEU A 65 -4.90 -28.67 0.56
C LEU A 65 -5.20 -29.41 1.87
N ILE A 66 -4.51 -29.03 2.96
CA ILE A 66 -4.79 -29.58 4.29
C ILE A 66 -6.22 -29.23 4.71
N MET A 67 -6.63 -27.97 4.57
CA MET A 67 -7.99 -27.54 4.92
C MET A 67 -9.05 -28.24 4.07
N MET A 68 -8.81 -28.44 2.76
CA MET A 68 -9.69 -29.24 1.90
C MET A 68 -9.81 -30.67 2.42
N GLY A 69 -8.71 -31.31 2.80
CA GLY A 69 -8.73 -32.66 3.36
C GLY A 69 -9.48 -32.74 4.69
N LEU A 70 -9.29 -31.76 5.57
CA LEU A 70 -10.01 -31.67 6.86
C LEU A 70 -11.51 -31.47 6.66
N VAL A 71 -11.92 -30.50 5.82
CA VAL A 71 -13.33 -30.25 5.52
C VAL A 71 -13.96 -31.48 4.89
N TRP A 72 -13.32 -32.06 3.88
CA TRP A 72 -13.80 -33.29 3.25
C TRP A 72 -13.95 -34.45 4.26
N GLY A 73 -12.96 -34.66 5.12
CA GLY A 73 -13.03 -35.70 6.15
C GLY A 73 -14.13 -35.45 7.18
N LEU A 74 -14.32 -34.22 7.60
CA LEU A 74 -15.40 -33.83 8.50
C LEU A 74 -16.76 -33.98 7.84
N ASP A 75 -16.92 -33.61 6.56
CA ASP A 75 -18.15 -33.78 5.80
C ASP A 75 -18.55 -35.26 5.72
N GLN A 76 -17.59 -36.16 5.47
CA GLN A 76 -17.84 -37.60 5.49
C GLN A 76 -18.23 -38.10 6.88
N LEU A 77 -17.53 -37.64 7.93
CA LEU A 77 -17.85 -38.01 9.31
C LEU A 77 -19.26 -37.56 9.70
N PHE A 78 -19.62 -36.31 9.39
CA PHE A 78 -20.96 -35.79 9.66
C PHE A 78 -22.03 -36.49 8.84
N SER A 79 -21.76 -36.78 7.56
CA SER A 79 -22.67 -37.57 6.72
C SER A 79 -22.94 -38.94 7.35
N TRP A 80 -21.90 -39.64 7.79
CA TRP A 80 -22.04 -40.92 8.47
C TRP A 80 -22.80 -40.81 9.79
N LEU A 81 -22.49 -39.80 10.62
CA LEU A 81 -23.17 -39.57 11.90
C LEU A 81 -24.65 -39.23 11.71
N VAL A 82 -24.99 -38.44 10.70
CA VAL A 82 -26.38 -38.09 10.37
C VAL A 82 -27.13 -39.33 9.89
N THR A 83 -26.53 -40.14 9.01
CA THR A 83 -27.12 -41.42 8.61
C THR A 83 -27.23 -42.40 9.78
N TRP A 84 -26.30 -42.40 10.72
CA TRP A 84 -26.42 -43.25 11.90
C TRP A 84 -27.51 -42.77 12.88
N ALA A 85 -27.59 -41.46 13.11
CA ALA A 85 -28.54 -40.86 14.05
C ALA A 85 -29.98 -40.78 13.50
N PHE A 86 -30.13 -40.61 12.17
CA PHE A 86 -31.41 -40.35 11.50
C PHE A 86 -31.70 -41.30 10.33
N GLY A 87 -30.81 -42.22 9.98
CA GLY A 87 -30.90 -43.04 8.75
C GLY A 87 -31.93 -44.17 8.75
N ASP A 88 -32.93 -44.10 9.62
CA ASP A 88 -34.20 -44.82 9.45
C ASP A 88 -35.39 -43.87 9.16
N ALA A 89 -35.11 -42.62 8.79
CA ALA A 89 -36.10 -41.72 8.17
C ALA A 89 -35.73 -41.55 6.70
N SER A 90 -36.33 -42.40 5.86
CA SER A 90 -36.44 -42.22 4.42
C SER A 90 -36.76 -40.77 4.03
N PHE A 91 -35.72 -40.04 3.64
CA PHE A 91 -35.76 -38.79 2.89
C PHE A 91 -34.63 -38.92 1.85
N GLY A 92 -34.80 -39.36 0.61
CA GLY A 92 -35.89 -39.56 -0.33
C GLY A 92 -35.20 -39.81 -1.68
N GLY A 93 -35.96 -40.16 -2.73
CA GLY A 93 -35.46 -40.18 -4.11
C GLY A 93 -35.12 -38.80 -4.66
#